data_AF-A0A965APB0-F1
#
_entry.id   AF-A0A965APB0-F1
#
_cell.length_a   1.000
_cell.length_b   1.000
_cell.length_c   1.000
_cell.angle_alpha   90.00
_cell.angle_beta   90.00
_cell.angle_gamma   90.00
#
_symmetry.space_group_name_H-M   'P 1'
#
loop_
_entity.id
_entity.type
_entity.pdbx_description
1 polymer ?
#
loop_
_entity_poly.entity_id
_entity_poly.type
_entity_poly.pdbx_seq_one_letter_code
_entity_poly.pdbx_strand_id
1 'polypeptide(L)'
;MAELTKYQRTVIKNYYENLDTALVQRLGEQVTDLYLAEGKKRTKLWESIAKSLEKLEVPKSRIASVVGSDDAQQLAKLLQELWG
;
A
#
# COMPACT_ATOMS: atom_id res chain seq x y z
N MET A 1 -5.18 1.96 -20.40
CA MET A 1 -5.79 1.92 -19.06
C MET A 1 -5.17 0.71 -18.38
N ALA A 2 -4.44 0.89 -17.28
CA ALA A 2 -3.85 -0.26 -16.59
C ALA A 2 -4.99 -1.05 -15.93
N GLU A 3 -5.26 -2.26 -16.43
CA GLU A 3 -6.24 -3.15 -15.84
C GLU A 3 -5.55 -4.00 -14.76
N LEU A 4 -6.09 -3.97 -13.55
CA LEU A 4 -5.59 -4.81 -12.46
C LEU A 4 -5.70 -6.29 -12.84
N THR A 5 -4.75 -7.11 -12.43
CA THR A 5 -4.86 -8.56 -12.61
C THR A 5 -5.95 -9.13 -11.68
N LYS A 6 -6.47 -10.33 -11.99
CA LYS A 6 -7.42 -11.03 -11.10
C LYS A 6 -6.87 -11.15 -9.67
N TYR A 7 -5.58 -11.47 -9.55
CA TYR A 7 -4.90 -11.59 -8.28
C TYR A 7 -4.86 -10.25 -7.52
N GLN A 8 -4.48 -9.16 -8.19
CA GLN A 8 -4.45 -7.82 -7.58
C GLN A 8 -5.83 -7.42 -7.08
N ARG A 9 -6.88 -7.66 -7.86
CA ARG A 9 -8.27 -7.42 -7.43
C ARG A 9 -8.65 -8.23 -6.19
N THR A 10 -8.25 -9.49 -6.11
CA THR A 10 -8.51 -10.32 -4.92
C THR A 10 -7.77 -9.80 -3.69
N VAL A 11 -6.49 -9.41 -3.83
CA VAL A 11 -5.71 -8.82 -2.74
C VAL A 11 -6.38 -7.54 -2.23
N ILE A 12 -6.74 -6.65 -3.15
CA ILE A 12 -7.50 -5.42 -2.89
C ILE A 12 -8.80 -5.77 -2.16
N LYS A 13 -9.66 -6.62 -2.72
CA LYS A 13 -10.96 -6.99 -2.15
C LYS A 13 -10.85 -7.56 -0.74
N ASN A 14 -10.03 -8.59 -0.55
CA ASN A 14 -9.86 -9.27 0.74
C ASN A 14 -9.31 -8.32 1.80
N TYR A 15 -8.44 -7.40 1.39
CA TYR A 15 -7.88 -6.38 2.26
C TYR A 15 -8.98 -5.42 2.76
N TYR A 16 -9.87 -4.93 1.90
CA TYR A 16 -10.96 -4.02 2.31
C TYR A 16 -12.08 -4.69 3.11
N GLU A 17 -12.25 -6.01 3.03
CA GLU A 17 -13.32 -6.72 3.76
C GLU A 17 -13.12 -6.72 5.29
N ASN A 18 -11.95 -6.34 5.82
CA ASN A 18 -11.61 -6.45 7.25
C ASN A 18 -11.00 -5.18 7.90
N LEU A 19 -11.15 -3.99 7.31
CA LEU A 19 -10.49 -2.77 7.82
C LEU A 19 -11.35 -1.99 8.83
N ASP A 20 -10.97 -2.03 10.11
CA ASP A 20 -11.69 -1.34 11.20
C ASP A 20 -11.23 0.11 11.46
N THR A 21 -10.45 0.74 10.56
CA THR A 21 -10.03 2.14 10.73
C THR A 21 -9.95 2.94 9.41
N ALA A 22 -10.41 4.19 9.44
CA ALA A 22 -10.41 5.10 8.28
C ALA A 22 -9.01 5.34 7.68
N LEU A 23 -7.95 5.24 8.51
CA LEU A 23 -6.57 5.42 8.05
C LEU A 23 -6.06 4.22 7.26
N VAL A 24 -6.45 3.00 7.64
CA VAL A 24 -6.05 1.78 6.94
C VAL A 24 -6.83 1.63 5.62
N GLN A 25 -8.09 2.10 5.58
CA GLN A 25 -8.85 2.25 4.33
C GLN A 25 -8.13 3.17 3.33
N ARG A 26 -7.68 4.35 3.79
CA ARG A 26 -6.92 5.29 2.95
C ARG A 26 -5.61 4.69 2.45
N LEU A 27 -4.89 3.95 3.28
CA LEU A 27 -3.67 3.24 2.85
C LEU A 27 -3.98 2.13 1.84
N GLY A 28 -5.13 1.46 1.95
CA GLY A 28 -5.62 0.54 0.93
C GLY A 28 -5.85 1.22 -0.42
N GLU A 29 -6.48 2.40 -0.43
CA GLU A 29 -6.65 3.19 -1.67
C GLU A 29 -5.29 3.51 -2.29
N GLN A 30 -4.31 3.92 -1.49
CA GLN A 30 -2.94 4.18 -1.97
C GLN A 30 -2.24 2.93 -2.53
N VAL A 31 -2.49 1.74 -1.99
CA VAL A 31 -2.03 0.45 -2.56
C VAL A 31 -2.63 0.24 -3.95
N THR A 32 -3.93 0.52 -4.11
CA THR A 32 -4.63 0.39 -5.40
C THR A 32 -4.09 1.39 -6.42
N ASP A 33 -3.92 2.65 -6.02
CA ASP A 33 -3.30 3.70 -6.84
C ASP A 33 -1.87 3.32 -7.25
N LEU A 34 -1.11 2.66 -6.38
CA LEU A 34 0.23 2.17 -6.72
C LEU A 34 0.19 1.20 -7.89
N TYR A 35 -0.75 0.25 -7.95
CA TYR A 35 -0.83 -0.68 -9.08
C TYR A 35 -1.11 0.02 -10.43
N LEU A 36 -1.68 1.21 -10.40
CA LEU A 36 -2.04 1.99 -11.60
C LEU A 36 -1.03 3.10 -11.92
N ALA A 37 -0.19 3.46 -10.95
CA ALA A 37 0.77 4.55 -11.07
C ALA A 37 2.13 4.06 -11.59
N GLU A 38 2.68 4.81 -12.53
CA GLU A 38 4.00 4.58 -13.11
C GLU A 38 4.85 5.85 -13.09
N GLY A 39 6.17 5.69 -13.25
CA GLY A 39 7.15 6.78 -13.34
C GLY A 39 7.04 7.78 -12.19
N LYS A 40 7.09 9.08 -12.50
CA LYS A 40 7.08 10.16 -11.48
C LYS A 40 5.85 10.14 -10.58
N LYS A 41 4.70 9.65 -11.06
CA LYS A 41 3.49 9.56 -10.23
C LYS A 41 3.65 8.48 -9.15
N ARG A 42 4.22 7.33 -9.52
CA ARG A 42 4.51 6.22 -8.61
C ARG A 42 5.47 6.64 -7.50
N THR A 43 6.56 7.31 -7.86
CA THR A 43 7.54 7.82 -6.88
C THR A 43 6.88 8.73 -5.84
N LYS A 44 6.09 9.71 -6.28
CA LYS A 44 5.37 10.62 -5.37
C LYS A 44 4.39 9.89 -4.45
N LEU A 45 3.75 8.84 -4.98
CA LEU A 45 2.82 8.02 -4.22
C LEU A 45 3.56 7.27 -3.10
N TRP A 46 4.71 6.68 -3.39
CA TRP A 46 5.58 6.06 -2.39
C TRP A 46 6.08 7.05 -1.33
N GLU A 47 6.46 8.27 -1.72
CA GLU A 47 6.84 9.31 -0.75
C GLU A 47 5.69 9.64 0.21
N SER A 48 4.46 9.69 -0.28
CA SER A 48 3.27 9.91 0.53
C SER A 48 3.01 8.73 1.48
N ILE A 49 3.10 7.50 0.97
CA ILE A 49 2.91 6.27 1.74
C ILE A 49 3.95 6.16 2.85
N ALA A 50 5.22 6.41 2.54
CA ALA A 50 6.30 6.38 3.52
C ALA A 50 6.03 7.34 4.68
N LYS A 51 5.63 8.58 4.39
CA LYS A 51 5.25 9.58 5.41
C LYS A 51 4.06 9.14 6.26
N SER A 52 3.07 8.48 5.67
CA SER A 52 1.92 7.93 6.41
C SER A 52 2.34 6.79 7.34
N LEU A 53 3.19 5.87 6.87
CA LEU A 53 3.74 4.79 7.67
C LEU A 53 4.63 5.29 8.82
N GLU A 54 5.42 6.35 8.60
CA GLU A 54 6.21 6.99 9.66
C GLU A 54 5.31 7.61 10.75
N LYS A 55 4.20 8.24 10.38
CA LYS A 55 3.21 8.78 11.34
C LYS A 55 2.50 7.69 12.14
N LEU A 56 2.43 6.49 11.58
CA LEU A 56 1.91 5.28 12.21
C LEU A 56 2.97 4.55 13.05
N GLU A 57 4.13 5.17 13.25
CA GLU A 57 5.24 4.63 14.04
C GLU A 57 5.78 3.28 13.51
N VAL A 58 5.55 2.98 12.23
CA VAL A 58 6.11 1.79 11.58
C VAL A 58 7.64 1.93 11.55
N PRO A 59 8.41 0.89 11.93
CA PRO A 59 9.86 0.98 11.95
C PRO A 59 10.44 1.39 10.59
N LYS A 60 11.33 2.39 10.59
CA LYS A 60 11.95 2.93 9.35
C LYS A 60 12.61 1.87 8.47
N SER A 61 13.18 0.82 9.08
CA SER A 61 13.75 -0.32 8.35
C SER A 61 12.69 -1.08 7.52
N ARG A 62 11.48 -1.24 8.06
CA ARG A 62 10.36 -1.87 7.36
C ARG A 62 9.83 -0.99 6.23
N ILE A 63 9.69 0.31 6.48
CA ILE A 63 9.31 1.29 5.46
C ILE A 63 10.32 1.27 4.32
N ALA A 64 11.63 1.31 4.61
CA ALA A 64 12.69 1.29 3.61
C ALA A 64 12.68 0.01 2.78
N SER A 65 12.48 -1.17 3.40
CA SER A 65 12.34 -2.43 2.66
C SER A 65 11.14 -2.42 1.71
N VAL A 66 9.98 -1.94 2.16
CA VAL A 66 8.76 -1.97 1.34
C VAL A 66 8.81 -0.96 0.20
N VAL A 67 9.28 0.26 0.48
CA VAL A 67 9.44 1.33 -0.53
C VAL A 67 10.53 0.95 -1.53
N GLY A 68 11.66 0.40 -1.05
CA GLY A 68 12.77 -0.03 -1.90
C GLY A 68 12.43 -1.24 -2.78
N SER A 69 11.48 -2.07 -2.37
CA SER A 69 10.94 -3.14 -3.21
C SER A 69 10.11 -2.62 -4.37
N ASP A 70 9.62 -1.36 -4.30
CA ASP A 70 8.69 -0.78 -5.26
C ASP A 70 7.54 -1.75 -5.60
N ASP A 71 7.03 -2.49 -4.61
CA ASP A 71 6.04 -3.54 -4.82
C ASP A 71 4.78 -3.28 -3.99
N ALA A 72 3.65 -3.09 -4.67
CA ALA A 72 2.38 -2.77 -4.02
C ALA A 72 1.80 -3.98 -3.25
N GLN A 73 2.16 -5.22 -3.61
CA GLN A 73 1.74 -6.40 -2.86
C GLN A 73 2.48 -6.48 -1.52
N GLN A 74 3.78 -6.15 -1.49
CA GLN A 74 4.54 -6.08 -0.25
C GLN A 74 3.97 -5.04 0.71
N LEU A 75 3.54 -3.88 0.20
CA LEU A 75 2.84 -2.89 1.02
C LEU A 75 1.51 -3.44 1.55
N ALA A 76 0.68 -4.02 0.69
CA ALA A 76 -0.60 -4.61 1.11
C ALA A 76 -0.41 -5.65 2.24
N LYS A 77 0.60 -6.52 2.09
CA LYS A 77 0.94 -7.54 3.07
C LYS A 77 1.40 -6.94 4.40
N LEU A 78 2.25 -5.91 4.36
CA LEU A 78 2.68 -5.18 5.56
C LEU A 78 1.49 -4.58 6.30
N LEU A 79 0.59 -3.92 5.58
CA LEU A 79 -0.59 -3.32 6.20
C LEU A 79 -1.51 -4.39 6.81
N GLN A 80 -1.69 -5.53 6.14
CA GLN A 80 -2.47 -6.65 6.68
C GLN A 80 -1.81 -7.26 7.92
N GLU A 81 -0.48 -7.36 7.97
CA GLU A 81 0.25 -7.86 9.16
C GLU A 81 0.08 -6.94 10.38
N LEU A 82 -0.02 -5.62 10.15
CA LEU A 82 -0.11 -4.62 11.22
C LEU A 82 -1.54 -4.39 11.73
N TRP A 83 -2.56 -4.61 10.88
CA TRP A 83 -3.95 -4.22 11.17
C TRP A 83 -5.03 -5.24 10.77
N GLY A 84 -4.67 -6.42 10.26
CA GLY A 84 -5.58 -7.54 9.98
C GLY A 84 -5.58 -8.58 11.09
#